data_AF-A0A246BSW2-F1
#
_entry.id   AF-A0A246BSW2-F1
#
_cell.length_a   1.000
_cell.length_b   1.000
_cell.length_c   1.000
_cell.angle_alpha   90.00
_cell.angle_beta   90.00
_cell.angle_gamma   90.00
#
_symmetry.space_group_name_H-M   'P 1'
#
loop_
_entity.id
_entity.type
_entity.pdbx_description
1 polymer ?
#
loop_
_entity_poly.entity_id
_entity_poly.type
_entity_poly.pdbx_seq_one_letter_code
_entity_poly.pdbx_strand_id
1 'polypeptide(L)'
;MTAVISAQSDIVSLRMSHCRAEHAARSAQYHLAVLHYRTCLEVAERREDCRAVEFFALKLAGCYDQMGLGSKAASFRALADCGQHGDSSGDAPLIG
;
A
#
# COMPACT_ATOMS: atom_id res chain seq x y z
N MET A 1 -1.00 30.92 -8.02
CA MET A 1 -1.56 29.74 -8.69
C MET A 1 -0.48 28.66 -8.82
N THR A 2 0.05 28.16 -7.70
CA THR A 2 1.31 27.37 -7.71
C THR A 2 1.20 26.04 -6.95
N ALA A 3 0.30 25.96 -5.96
CA ALA A 3 0.07 24.73 -5.20
C ALA A 3 -0.61 23.61 -6.02
N VAL A 4 -1.43 23.97 -7.01
CA VAL A 4 -2.17 23.01 -7.84
C VAL A 4 -1.25 22.24 -8.79
N ILE A 5 -0.14 22.86 -9.21
CA ILE A 5 0.82 22.26 -10.14
C ILE A 5 1.64 21.18 -9.44
N SER A 6 2.07 21.43 -8.18
CA SER A 6 2.81 20.43 -7.39
C SER A 6 1.94 19.20 -7.13
N ALA A 7 0.70 19.39 -6.68
CA ALA A 7 -0.24 18.28 -6.45
C ALA A 7 -0.56 17.46 -7.72
N GLN A 8 -0.55 18.09 -8.91
CA GLN A 8 -0.69 17.38 -10.19
C GLN A 8 0.58 16.64 -10.61
N SER A 9 1.76 17.21 -10.40
CA SER A 9 3.02 16.50 -10.65
C SER A 9 3.17 15.27 -9.74
N ASP A 10 2.75 15.39 -8.48
CA ASP A 10 2.72 14.28 -7.53
C ASP A 10 1.71 13.20 -7.94
N ILE A 11 0.53 13.56 -8.44
CA ILE A 11 -0.46 12.54 -8.84
C ILE A 11 -0.06 11.82 -10.13
N VAL A 12 0.57 12.50 -11.08
CA VAL A 12 1.12 11.87 -12.29
C VAL A 12 2.28 10.95 -11.92
N SER A 13 3.15 11.36 -11.00
CA SER A 13 4.27 10.55 -10.51
C SER A 13 3.77 9.30 -9.77
N LEU A 14 2.72 9.44 -8.96
CA LEU A 14 2.03 8.32 -8.31
C LEU A 14 1.44 7.35 -9.34
N ARG A 15 0.75 7.86 -10.36
CA ARG A 15 0.15 7.04 -11.42
C ARG A 15 1.18 6.33 -12.29
N MET A 16 2.28 6.99 -12.63
CA MET A 16 3.39 6.37 -13.36
C MET A 16 4.07 5.29 -12.52
N SER A 17 4.24 5.53 -11.22
CA SER A 17 4.80 4.53 -10.30
C SER A 17 3.88 3.33 -10.13
N HIS A 18 2.56 3.55 -10.05
CA HIS A 18 1.56 2.48 -10.05
C HIS A 18 1.59 1.66 -11.35
N CYS A 19 1.61 2.33 -12.51
CA CYS A 19 1.65 1.67 -13.81
C CYS A 19 2.92 0.80 -13.95
N ARG A 20 4.07 1.32 -13.48
CA ARG A 20 5.32 0.55 -13.40
C ARG A 20 5.24 -0.63 -12.44
N ALA A 21 4.63 -0.45 -11.27
CA ALA A 21 4.44 -1.51 -10.28
C ALA A 21 3.54 -2.63 -10.83
N GLU A 22 2.44 -2.29 -11.50
CA GLU A 22 1.55 -3.27 -12.12
C GLU A 22 2.24 -4.02 -13.27
N HIS A 23 3.02 -3.31 -14.09
CA HIS A 23 3.78 -3.94 -15.17
C HIS A 23 4.83 -4.91 -14.61
N ALA A 24 5.57 -4.51 -13.57
CA ALA A 24 6.55 -5.37 -12.91
C ALA A 24 5.89 -6.60 -12.27
N ALA A 25 4.73 -6.45 -11.64
CA ALA A 25 3.96 -7.58 -11.09
C ALA A 25 3.50 -8.55 -12.18
N ARG A 26 3.05 -8.04 -13.34
CA ARG A 26 2.68 -8.87 -14.50
C ARG A 26 3.88 -9.59 -15.12
N SER A 27 5.04 -8.94 -15.14
CA SER A 27 6.29 -9.50 -15.65
C SER A 27 7.00 -10.43 -14.65
N ALA A 28 6.33 -10.84 -13.56
CA ALA A 28 6.87 -11.64 -12.45
C ALA A 28 8.11 -11.03 -11.76
N GLN A 29 8.39 -9.74 -11.98
CA GLN A 29 9.45 -8.98 -11.32
C GLN A 29 8.94 -8.45 -9.98
N TYR A 30 8.53 -9.36 -9.10
CA TYR A 30 7.86 -9.01 -7.85
C TYR A 30 8.72 -8.12 -6.94
N HIS A 31 10.05 -8.22 -7.01
CA HIS A 31 10.96 -7.39 -6.20
C HIS A 31 10.88 -5.91 -6.60
N LEU A 32 10.80 -5.66 -7.91
CA LEU A 32 10.63 -4.31 -8.46
C LEU A 32 9.20 -3.80 -8.19
N ALA A 33 8.20 -4.68 -8.30
CA ALA A 33 6.82 -4.35 -7.97
C ALA A 33 6.68 -3.91 -6.51
N VAL A 34 7.25 -4.66 -5.56
CA VAL A 34 7.27 -4.31 -4.13
C VAL A 34 7.94 -2.95 -3.89
N LEU A 35 9.06 -2.68 -4.55
CA LEU A 35 9.77 -1.40 -4.41
C LEU A 35 8.89 -0.23 -4.85
N HIS A 36 8.25 -0.33 -6.02
CA HIS A 36 7.34 0.69 -6.51
C HIS A 36 6.06 0.82 -5.66
N TYR A 37 5.47 -0.28 -5.21
CA TYR A 37 4.29 -0.24 -4.36
C TYR A 37 4.58 0.37 -2.98
N ARG A 38 5.78 0.15 -2.40
CA ARG A 38 6.18 0.81 -1.14
C ARG A 38 6.29 2.32 -1.30
N THR A 39 6.85 2.80 -2.42
CA THR A 39 6.86 4.24 -2.71
C THR A 39 5.46 4.79 -2.85
N CYS A 40 4.56 4.09 -3.56
CA CYS A 40 3.17 4.51 -3.67
C CYS A 40 2.44 4.51 -2.31
N LEU A 41 2.73 3.55 -1.45
CA LEU A 41 2.20 3.47 -0.08
C LEU A 41 2.64 4.68 0.75
N GLU A 42 3.94 5.02 0.76
CA GLU A 42 4.45 6.16 1.50
C GLU A 42 3.82 7.48 1.03
N VAL A 43 3.65 7.64 -0.28
CA VAL A 43 2.97 8.83 -0.83
C VAL A 43 1.49 8.84 -0.46
N ALA A 44 0.82 7.68 -0.45
CA ALA A 44 -0.57 7.56 -0.01
C ALA A 44 -0.73 7.92 1.48
N GLU A 45 0.19 7.45 2.33
CA GLU A 45 0.23 7.79 3.76
C GLU A 45 0.47 9.28 3.98
N ARG A 46 1.41 9.89 3.26
CA ARG A 46 1.66 11.34 3.30
C ARG A 46 0.47 12.19 2.86
N ARG A 47 -0.41 11.63 2.03
CA ARG A 47 -1.64 12.29 1.57
C ARG A 47 -2.85 11.96 2.43
N GLU A 48 -2.66 11.16 3.48
CA GLU A 48 -3.71 10.71 4.40
C GLU A 48 -4.88 10.02 3.66
N ASP A 49 -4.57 9.39 2.52
CA ASP A 49 -5.56 8.75 1.66
C ASP A 49 -5.70 7.27 2.06
N CYS A 50 -6.55 7.01 3.07
CA CYS A 50 -6.74 5.69 3.64
C CYS A 50 -7.07 4.63 2.58
N ARG A 51 -7.88 4.99 1.57
CA ARG A 51 -8.26 4.08 0.48
C ARG A 51 -7.06 3.71 -0.40
N ALA A 52 -6.20 4.68 -0.68
CA ALA A 52 -4.98 4.42 -1.44
C ALA A 52 -4.00 3.54 -0.63
N VAL A 53 -3.86 3.80 0.68
CA VAL A 53 -3.04 3.00 1.58
C VAL A 53 -3.52 1.54 1.60
N GLU A 54 -4.81 1.32 1.81
CA GLU A 54 -5.45 0.00 1.75
C GLU A 54 -5.16 -0.73 0.43
N PHE A 55 -5.41 -0.05 -0.70
CA PHE A 55 -5.22 -0.62 -2.01
C PHE A 55 -3.77 -1.04 -2.25
N PHE A 56 -2.80 -0.18 -1.89
CA PHE A 56 -1.38 -0.48 -2.06
C PHE A 56 -0.91 -1.57 -1.09
N ALA A 57 -1.41 -1.59 0.14
CA ALA A 57 -1.12 -2.64 1.12
C ALA A 57 -1.63 -4.01 0.65
N LEU A 58 -2.84 -4.09 0.08
CA LEU A 58 -3.37 -5.32 -0.51
C LEU A 58 -2.55 -5.79 -1.73
N LYS A 59 -2.13 -4.87 -2.60
CA LYS A 59 -1.25 -5.19 -3.73
C LYS A 59 0.13 -5.70 -3.28
N LEU A 60 0.70 -5.09 -2.24
CA LEU A 60 1.95 -5.57 -1.61
C LEU A 60 1.78 -6.97 -1.03
N ALA A 61 0.69 -7.21 -0.32
CA ALA A 61 0.39 -8.53 0.23
C ALA A 61 0.31 -9.60 -0.87
N GLY A 62 -0.37 -9.31 -1.98
CA GLY A 62 -0.42 -10.22 -3.14
C GLY A 62 0.96 -10.50 -3.74
N CYS A 63 1.83 -9.50 -3.84
CA CYS A 63 3.20 -9.70 -4.33
C CYS A 63 4.04 -10.57 -3.40
N TYR A 64 3.90 -10.39 -2.08
CA TYR A 64 4.61 -11.22 -1.09
C TYR A 64 4.09 -12.65 -1.06
N ASP A 65 2.79 -12.85 -1.21
CA ASP A 65 2.18 -14.17 -1.32
C ASP A 65 2.71 -14.95 -2.53
N GLN A 66 2.81 -14.29 -3.70
CA GLN A 66 3.41 -14.86 -4.91
C GLN A 66 4.91 -15.20 -4.75
N MET A 67 5.62 -14.56 -3.83
CA MET A 67 7.01 -14.91 -3.47
C MET A 67 7.11 -16.02 -2.43
N GLY A 68 5.99 -16.54 -1.91
CA GLY A 68 5.97 -17.51 -0.80
C GLY A 68 6.18 -16.87 0.59
N LEU A 69 6.09 -15.54 0.70
CA LEU A 69 6.27 -14.78 1.94
C LEU A 69 4.91 -14.49 2.62
N GLY A 70 4.11 -15.54 2.84
CA GLY A 70 2.74 -15.44 3.35
C GLY A 70 2.60 -14.70 4.69
N SER A 71 3.57 -14.85 5.60
CA SER A 71 3.55 -14.12 6.88
C SER A 71 3.67 -12.61 6.69
N LYS A 72 4.48 -12.14 5.73
CA LYS A 72 4.54 -10.71 5.37
C LYS A 72 3.25 -10.27 4.70
N ALA A 73 2.71 -11.08 3.80
CA ALA A 73 1.44 -10.79 3.15
C ALA A 73 0.30 -10.60 4.16
N ALA A 74 0.25 -11.42 5.20
CA ALA A 74 -0.72 -11.31 6.28
C ALA A 74 -0.57 -9.98 7.05
N SER A 75 0.67 -9.56 7.38
CA SER A 75 0.91 -8.26 8.04
C SER A 75 0.42 -7.07 7.19
N PHE A 76 0.64 -7.10 5.88
CA PHE A 76 0.17 -6.03 4.98
C PHE A 76 -1.35 -6.08 4.78
N ARG A 77 -1.98 -7.26 4.78
CA ARG A 77 -3.45 -7.38 4.78
C ARG A 77 -4.06 -6.81 6.05
N ALA A 78 -3.48 -7.11 7.21
CA ALA A 78 -3.92 -6.55 8.48
C ALA A 78 -3.77 -5.02 8.51
N LEU A 79 -2.70 -4.48 7.91
CA LEU A 79 -2.51 -3.04 7.77
C LEU A 79 -3.58 -2.39 6.89
N ALA A 80 -3.97 -3.04 5.78
CA ALA A 80 -5.10 -2.59 4.97
C ALA A 80 -6.40 -2.59 5.78
N ASP A 81 -6.70 -3.68 6.48
CA ASP A 81 -7.93 -3.81 7.28
C ASP A 81 -8.03 -2.76 8.40
N CYS A 82 -6.90 -2.46 9.06
CA CYS A 82 -6.83 -1.50 10.16
C CYS A 82 -7.02 -0.03 9.69
N GLY A 83 -6.74 0.28 8.42
CA GLY A 83 -6.95 1.61 7.83
C GLY A 83 -8.42 2.06 7.77
N GLN A 84 -9.37 1.13 7.92
CA GLN A 84 -10.80 1.40 8.00
C GLN A 84 -11.33 1.46 9.43
N HIS A 85 -10.53 1.05 10.42
CA HIS A 85 -10.88 1.00 11.83
C HIS A 85 -10.02 2.00 12.63
N GLY A 86 -10.07 3.27 12.22
CA GLY A 86 -9.82 4.36 13.17
C GLY A 86 -10.93 4.31 14.23
N ASP A 87 -10.62 3.65 15.35
CA ASP A 87 -11.48 3.34 16.51
C ASP A 87 -12.10 1.92 16.50
N SER A 88 -11.27 0.93 16.79
CA SER A 88 -11.70 -0.09 17.74
C SER A 88 -10.53 -0.44 18.63
N SER A 89 -10.55 0.15 19.82
CA SER A 89 -9.88 -0.39 20.99
C SER A 89 -10.19 -1.88 21.08
N GLY A 90 -9.21 -2.70 20.68
CA GLY A 90 -9.17 -4.11 21.02
C GLY A 90 -8.86 -4.22 22.51
N ASP A 91 -9.90 -4.08 23.34
CA ASP A 91 -9.91 -4.63 24.69
C ASP A 91 -9.63 -6.13 24.55
N ALA A 92 -8.40 -6.51 24.89
CA ALA A 92 -8.00 -7.91 24.93
C ALA A 92 -8.79 -8.58 26.06
N PRO A 93 -9.41 -9.76 25.84
CA PRO A 93 -10.07 -10.46 26.93
C PRO A 93 -8.98 -10.90 27.92
N LEU A 94 -8.96 -10.25 29.09
CA LEU A 94 -8.22 -10.71 30.26
C LEU A 94 -8.82 -12.06 30.69
N ILE A 95 -8.09 -13.13 30.39
CA ILE A 95 -8.25 -14.42 31.06
C ILE A 95 -7.69 -14.25 32.48
N GLY A 96 -8.55 -14.35 33.49
CA GLY A 96 -8.19 -14.31 34.91
C GLY A 96 -9.38 -14.46 35.82
#